data_AF-A0A970ARY5-F1
#
_entry.id   AF-A0A970ARY5-F1
#
_cell.length_a   1.000
_cell.length_b   1.000
_cell.length_c   1.000
_cell.angle_alpha   90.00
_cell.angle_beta   90.00
_cell.angle_gamma   90.00
#
_symmetry.space_group_name_H-M   'P 1'
#
loop_
_entity.id
_entity.type
_entity.pdbx_description
1 polymer ?
#
loop_
_entity_poly.entity_id
_entity_poly.type
_entity_poly.pdbx_seq_one_letter_code
_entity_poly.pdbx_strand_id
1 'polypeptide(L)' 'MADGPGLVVTGASGRMGQTLIRLLSAPTVDGIVFRVDMRLRPFGDSGPLACGFSAFEDYLAQHGRDWERYAY' A
#
# COMPACT_ATOMS: atom_id res chain seq x y z
N MET A 1 7.59 11.74 15.82
CA MET A 1 6.84 10.46 15.81
C MET A 1 6.83 9.94 14.36
N ALA A 2 7.97 9.97 13.68
CA ALA A 2 9.07 8.99 13.67
C ALA A 2 8.71 7.77 12.80
N ASP A 3 8.95 7.97 11.51
CA ASP A 3 8.92 7.08 10.34
C ASP A 3 8.71 5.58 10.62
N GLY A 4 7.56 5.07 10.18
CA GLY A 4 7.35 3.64 9.94
C GLY A 4 8.28 3.14 8.83
N PRO A 5 8.49 1.82 8.70
CA PRO A 5 9.38 1.29 7.67
C PRO A 5 8.99 1.83 6.29
N GLY A 6 9.98 2.29 5.54
CA GLY A 6 9.77 2.84 4.21
C GLY A 6 9.03 1.84 3.31
N LEU A 7 8.23 2.35 2.37
CA LEU A 7 7.45 1.52 1.45
C LEU A 7 8.32 0.42 0.83
N VAL A 8 7.89 -0.83 1.00
CA VAL A 8 8.58 -1.98 0.38
C VAL A 8 8.22 -2.00 -1.10
N VAL A 9 9.06 -1.36 -1.91
CA VAL A 9 8.88 -1.22 -3.36
C VAL A 9 9.70 -2.29 -4.08
N THR A 10 9.03 -3.35 -4.54
CA THR A 10 9.66 -4.43 -5.30
C THR A 10 9.00 -4.60 -6.68
N GLY A 11 9.81 -4.92 -7.69
CA GLY A 11 9.32 -5.17 -9.05
C GLY A 11 8.80 -3.92 -9.78
N ALA A 12 8.28 -4.11 -10.99
CA ALA A 12 7.75 -3.02 -11.81
C ALA A 12 6.47 -2.42 -11.22
N SER A 13 5.52 -3.27 -10.78
CA SER A 13 4.24 -2.84 -10.22
C SER A 13 4.40 -2.02 -8.94
N GLY A 14 5.33 -2.40 -8.05
CA GLY A 14 5.65 -1.61 -6.86
C GLY A 14 6.16 -0.21 -7.22
N ARG A 15 7.05 -0.09 -8.21
CA ARG A 15 7.54 1.22 -8.67
C ARG A 15 6.43 2.07 -9.29
N MET A 16 5.55 1.46 -10.07
CA MET A 16 4.38 2.15 -10.61
C MET A 16 3.46 2.67 -9.49
N GLY A 17 3.16 1.84 -8.49
CA GLY A 17 2.38 2.26 -7.31
C GLY A 17 3.07 3.41 -6.57
N GLN A 18 4.39 3.35 -6.39
CA GLN A 18 5.15 4.42 -5.75
C GLN A 18 5.08 5.74 -6.52
N THR A 19 5.16 5.70 -7.85
CA THR A 19 4.98 6.87 -8.71
C THR A 19 3.57 7.42 -8.60
N LEU A 20 2.56 6.56 -8.61
CA LEU A 20 1.17 6.98 -8.46
C LEU A 20 0.92 7.70 -7.13
N ILE A 21 1.42 7.14 -6.02
CA ILE A 21 1.34 7.79 -4.70
C ILE A 21 1.95 9.18 -4.75
N ARG A 22 3.15 9.31 -5.33
CA ARG A 22 3.82 10.61 -5.45
C ARG A 22 2.99 11.60 -6.26
N LEU A 23 2.41 11.19 -7.38
CA LEU A 23 1.57 12.07 -8.20
C LEU A 23 0.34 12.57 -7.45
N LEU A 24 -0.23 11.76 -6.56
CA LEU A 24 -1.42 12.12 -5.80
C LEU A 24 -1.09 12.96 -4.55
N SER A 25 0.02 12.68 -3.88
CA SER A 25 0.30 13.21 -2.55
C SER A 25 1.42 14.25 -2.49
N ALA A 26 2.18 14.46 -3.57
CA ALA A 26 3.25 15.46 -3.58
C ALA A 26 2.67 16.89 -3.52
N PRO A 27 3.17 17.76 -2.62
CA PRO A 27 2.79 19.16 -2.59
C PRO A 27 3.24 19.88 -3.88
N THR A 28 2.31 20.63 -4.47
CA THR A 28 2.55 21.57 -5.56
C THR A 28 2.13 22.99 -5.14
N VAL A 29 2.29 23.97 -6.03
CA VAL A 29 1.79 25.34 -5.82
C VAL A 29 0.26 25.38 -5.63
N ASP A 30 -0.44 24.39 -6.18
CA ASP A 30 -1.90 24.27 -6.10
C ASP A 30 -2.37 23.40 -4.92
N GLY A 31 -1.44 22.92 -4.08
CA GLY A 31 -1.71 22.04 -2.95
C GLY A 31 -1.40 20.57 -3.23
N ILE A 32 -2.19 19.66 -2.67
CA ILE A 32 -2.09 18.20 -2.91
C ILE A 32 -3.40 17.71 -3.52
N VAL A 33 -3.36 16.61 -4.28
CA VAL A 33 -4.59 15.98 -4.78
C VAL A 33 -5.25 15.19 -3.64
N PHE A 34 -4.55 14.20 -3.09
CA PHE A 34 -5.04 13.38 -1.99
C PHE A 34 -3.94 12.97 -1.02
N ARG A 35 -4.29 12.83 0.26
CA ARG A 35 -3.49 12.04 1.20
C ARG A 35 -3.76 10.56 0.91
N VAL A 36 -2.70 9.79 0.69
CA VAL A 36 -2.79 8.38 0.37
C VAL A 36 -2.35 7.56 1.58
N ASP A 37 -3.20 6.61 2.01
CA ASP A 37 -2.90 5.65 3.06
C ASP A 37 -2.90 4.23 2.48
N MET A 38 -1.76 3.56 2.56
CA MET A 38 -1.55 2.21 2.02
C MET A 38 -1.56 1.13 3.11
N ARG A 39 -1.93 1.45 4.35
CA ARG A 39 -1.78 0.55 5.51
C ARG A 39 -2.74 -0.62 5.52
N LEU A 40 -3.82 -0.55 4.73
CA LEU A 40 -4.78 -1.66 4.57
C LEU A 40 -4.25 -2.79 3.67
N ARG A 41 -3.13 -2.62 2.96
CA ARG A 41 -2.56 -3.67 2.09
C ARG A 41 -2.12 -4.90 2.91
N PRO A 42 -1.99 -6.09 2.29
CA PRO A 42 -1.45 -7.27 2.96
C PRO A 42 -0.16 -6.98 3.74
N PHE A 43 -0.10 -7.44 4.99
CA PHE A 43 1.01 -7.19 5.92
C PHE A 43 1.27 -5.72 6.27
N GLY A 44 0.36 -4.80 5.92
CA GLY A 44 0.44 -3.38 6.25
C GLY A 44 1.77 -2.75 5.83
N ASP A 45 2.41 -2.02 6.76
CA ASP A 45 3.64 -1.28 6.49
C ASP A 45 4.84 -2.16 6.09
N SER A 46 4.86 -3.42 6.53
CA SER A 46 5.92 -4.37 6.18
C SER A 46 5.69 -5.10 4.86
N GLY A 47 4.50 -4.99 4.28
CA GLY A 47 4.12 -5.65 3.04
C GLY A 47 4.57 -4.90 1.78
N PRO A 48 4.76 -5.63 0.66
CA PRO A 48 5.08 -5.02 -0.62
C PRO A 48 3.96 -4.08 -1.05
N LEU A 49 4.32 -3.01 -1.77
CA LEU A 49 3.33 -2.03 -2.24
C LEU A 49 2.35 -2.60 -3.26
N ALA A 50 2.74 -3.66 -3.96
CA ALA A 50 1.90 -4.40 -4.89
C ALA A 50 2.19 -5.90 -4.77
N CYS A 51 1.15 -6.72 -4.83
CA CYS A 51 1.25 -8.17 -4.89
C CYS A 51 0.36 -8.72 -6.02
N GLY A 52 0.61 -9.96 -6.44
CA GLY A 52 -0.25 -10.65 -7.42
C GLY A 52 -1.53 -11.18 -6.77
N PHE A 53 -2.54 -11.47 -7.58
CA PHE A 53 -3.84 -11.97 -7.10
C PHE A 53 -3.72 -13.23 -6.24
N SER A 54 -2.97 -14.26 -6.69
CA SER A 54 -2.76 -15.47 -5.90
C SER A 54 -2.15 -15.19 -4.53
N ALA A 55 -1.16 -14.28 -4.45
CA ALA A 55 -0.56 -13.92 -3.16
C ALA A 55 -1.54 -13.16 -2.24
N PHE A 56 -2.45 -12.39 -2.81
CA PHE A 56 -3.52 -11.72 -2.07
C PHE A 56 -4.55 -12.72 -1.53
N GLU A 57 -4.98 -13.68 -2.37
CA GLU A 57 -5.89 -14.75 -1.97
C GLU A 57 -5.28 -15.61 -0.86
N ASP A 58 -4.02 -16.02 -1.02
CA ASP A 58 -3.27 -16.78 -0.02
C ASP A 58 -3.17 -16.00 1.30
N TYR A 59 -2.89 -14.69 1.24
CA TYR A 59 -2.85 -13.84 2.42
C TYR A 59 -4.20 -13.80 3.16
N LEU A 60 -5.31 -13.57 2.45
CA LEU A 60 -6.63 -13.50 3.08
C LEU A 60 -7.07 -14.83 3.70
N ALA A 61 -6.75 -15.93 3.02
CA ALA A 61 -7.07 -17.27 3.51
C ALA A 61 -6.25 -17.64 4.76
N GLN A 62 -4.95 -17.35 4.77
CA GLN A 62 -4.03 -17.84 5.81
C GLN A 62 -3.79 -16.85 6.95
N HIS A 63 -3.85 -15.55 6.67
CA HIS A 63 -3.44 -14.49 7.61
C HIS A 63 -4.50 -13.40 7.81
N GLY A 64 -5.52 -13.33 6.96
CA GLY A 64 -6.57 -12.32 7.04
C GLY A 64 -7.29 -12.34 8.39
N ARG A 65 -7.36 -11.19 9.05
CA ARG A 65 -8.17 -11.00 10.26
C ARG A 65 -9.61 -10.68 9.87
N ASP A 66 -10.55 -10.92 10.78
CA ASP A 66 -11.98 -10.69 10.50
C ASP A 66 -12.30 -9.26 10.11
N TRP A 67 -11.62 -8.29 10.71
CA TRP A 67 -11.79 -6.89 10.35
C TRP A 67 -11.25 -6.59 8.93
N GLU A 68 -10.20 -7.29 8.47
CA GLU A 68 -9.68 -7.13 7.11
C GLU A 68 -10.69 -7.68 6.10
N ARG A 69 -11.39 -8.78 6.42
CA ARG A 69 -12.49 -9.32 5.60
C ARG A 69 -13.69 -8.39 5.48
N TYR A 70 -13.90 -7.53 6.48
CA TYR A 70 -14.94 -6.49 6.41
C TYR A 70 -14.47 -5.26 5.61
N ALA A 71 -13.18 -4.97 5.63
CA ALA A 71 -12.61 -3.80 4.97
C ALA A 71 -12.36 -3.98 3.46
N TYR A 72 -12.29 -5.23 2.98
CA TYR A 72 -12.20 -5.59 1.57
C TYR A 72 -13.57 -5.91 0.98
#